data_AF-A0A932KRH4-F1
#
_entry.id   AF-A0A932KRH4-F1
#
_cell.length_a   1.000
_cell.length_b   1.000
_cell.length_c   1.000
_cell.angle_alpha   90.00
_cell.angle_beta   90.00
_cell.angle_gamma   90.00
#
_symmetry.space_group_name_H-M   'P 1'
#
loop_
_entity.id
_entity.type
_entity.pdbx_description
1 polymer ?
#
loop_
_entity_poly.entity_id
_entity_poly.type
_entity_poly.pdbx_seq_one_letter_code
_entity_poly.pdbx_strand_id
1 'polypeptide(L)' 'MKLKSQDLSKSLKGYSSKWIALKPQTSKVIAVGNSPKIVIEKARKSGVDSPVITRVPKDYGTYIL' A
#
# COMPACT_ATOMS: atom_id res chain seq x y z
N MET A 1 -20.96 -3.43 -9.88
CA MET A 1 -20.25 -2.72 -8.81
C MET A 1 -19.24 -1.77 -9.46
N LYS A 2 -19.46 -0.44 -9.45
CA LYS A 2 -18.54 0.51 -10.10
C LYS A 2 -17.22 0.53 -9.35
N LEU A 3 -16.17 -0.07 -9.92
CA LEU A 3 -14.79 0.11 -9.49
C LEU A 3 -14.43 1.59 -9.73
N LYS A 4 -14.55 2.42 -8.69
CA LYS A 4 -13.98 3.77 -8.71
C LYS A 4 -12.46 3.61 -8.73
N SER A 5 -11.82 3.96 -9.85
CA SER A 5 -10.37 4.05 -9.93
C SER A 5 -9.91 5.14 -8.96
N GLN A 6 -9.32 4.73 -7.85
CA GLN A 6 -8.78 5.67 -6.87
C GLN A 6 -7.32 5.95 -7.23
N ASP A 7 -7.04 7.19 -7.61
CA ASP A 7 -5.68 7.62 -7.85
C ASP A 7 -4.93 7.74 -6.49
N LEU A 8 -4.09 6.75 -6.22
CA LEU A 8 -3.26 6.69 -5.02
C LEU A 8 -1.91 7.39 -5.21
N SER A 9 -1.59 7.90 -6.41
CA SER A 9 -0.29 8.49 -6.71
C SER A 9 0.07 9.63 -5.76
N LYS A 10 -0.88 10.51 -5.43
CA LYS A 10 -0.67 11.62 -4.47
C LYS A 10 -0.40 11.12 -3.05
N SER A 11 -1.14 10.12 -2.58
CA SER A 11 -0.99 9.57 -1.22
C SER A 11 0.27 8.73 -1.04
N LEU A 12 0.77 8.15 -2.13
CA LEU A 12 1.92 7.25 -2.11
C LEU A 12 3.27 7.95 -2.34
N LYS A 13 3.29 9.20 -2.80
CA LYS A 13 4.53 9.98 -3.04
C LYS A 13 5.48 10.03 -1.85
N GLY A 14 4.96 10.01 -0.62
CA GLY A 14 5.78 10.01 0.61
C GLY A 14 6.38 8.64 0.99
N TYR A 15 6.01 7.58 0.26
CA TYR A 15 6.38 6.20 0.55
C TYR A 15 7.26 5.57 -0.54
N SER A 16 7.84 6.37 -1.44
CA SER A 16 8.72 5.88 -2.52
C SER A 16 9.77 4.87 -2.01
N SER A 17 9.91 3.77 -2.73
CA SER A 17 10.79 2.63 -2.39
C SER A 17 10.45 1.86 -1.11
N LYS A 18 9.35 2.19 -0.42
CA LYS A 18 8.92 1.49 0.80
C LYS A 18 7.85 0.45 0.49
N TRP A 19 7.73 -0.51 1.39
CA TRP A 19 6.61 -1.43 1.45
C TRP A 19 5.46 -0.79 2.21
N ILE A 20 4.25 -0.96 1.69
CA ILE A 20 3.02 -0.49 2.31
C ILE A 20 2.01 -1.62 2.42
N ALA A 21 1.17 -1.55 3.45
CA ALA A 21 -0.05 -2.33 3.55
C ALA A 21 -1.24 -1.43 3.30
N LEU A 22 -2.14 -1.88 2.44
CA LEU A 22 -3.40 -1.26 2.10
C LEU A 22 -4.54 -2.08 2.69
N LYS A 23 -5.55 -1.39 3.22
CA LYS A 23 -6.81 -2.05 3.61
C LYS A 23 -7.58 -2.44 2.33
N PRO A 24 -7.97 -3.72 2.12
CA PRO A 24 -8.59 -4.17 0.88
C PRO A 24 -9.86 -3.40 0.47
N GLN A 25 -10.63 -2.93 1.45
CA GLN A 25 -11.92 -2.28 1.23
C GLN A 25 -11.81 -0.79 0.90
N THR A 26 -10.76 -0.12 1.35
CA THR A 26 -10.65 1.35 1.30
C THR A 26 -9.38 1.84 0.64
N SER A 27 -8.47 0.94 0.25
CA SER A 27 -7.15 1.27 -0.30
C SER A 27 -6.37 2.28 0.55
N LYS A 28 -6.66 2.33 1.85
CA LYS A 28 -6.00 3.22 2.80
C LYS A 28 -4.71 2.56 3.28
N VAL A 29 -3.63 3.32 3.34
CA VAL A 29 -2.36 2.88 3.93
C VAL A 29 -2.56 2.68 5.43
N ILE A 30 -2.33 1.46 5.90
CA ILE A 30 -2.44 1.07 7.32
C ILE A 30 -1.07 0.76 7.96
N ALA A 31 -0.07 0.41 7.15
CA ALA A 31 1.30 0.22 7.62
C ALA A 31 2.33 0.54 6.54
N VAL A 32 3.53 0.93 6.97
CA VAL A 32 4.68 1.26 6.12
C VAL A 32 5.96 0.70 6.72
N GLY A 33 6.87 0.23 5.88
CA GLY A 33 8.16 -0.32 6.29
C GLY A 33 9.12 -0.55 5.14
N ASN A 34 10.35 -0.93 5.48
CA ASN A 34 11.40 -1.19 4.48
C ASN A 34 11.42 -2.66 4.01
N SER A 35 10.66 -3.54 4.66
CA SER A 35 10.54 -4.95 4.28
C SER A 35 9.09 -5.42 4.37
N PRO A 36 8.69 -6.41 3.56
CA PRO A 36 7.32 -6.92 3.57
C PRO A 36 6.97 -7.55 4.91
N LYS A 37 7.91 -8.24 5.56
CA LYS A 37 7.71 -8.85 6.89
C LYS A 37 7.32 -7.82 7.96
N ILE A 38 8.04 -6.70 8.03
CA ILE A 38 7.74 -5.61 8.98
C ILE A 38 6.35 -5.03 8.71
N VAL A 39 5.98 -4.91 7.44
CA VAL A 39 4.68 -4.37 7.04
C VAL A 39 3.53 -5.31 7.38
N ILE A 40 3.70 -6.62 7.17
CA ILE A 40 2.73 -7.66 7.58
C ILE A 40 2.49 -7.59 9.08
N GLU A 41 3.57 -7.58 9.88
CA GLU A 41 3.47 -7.55 11.34
C GLU A 41 2.77 -6.27 11.83
N LYS A 42 3.11 -5.12 11.27
CA LYS A 42 2.44 -3.85 11.58
C LYS A 42 0.97 -3.86 11.16
N ALA A 43 0.64 -4.42 10.00
CA ALA A 43 -0.74 -4.51 9.53
C ALA A 43 -1.59 -5.44 10.40
N ARG A 44 -1.04 -6.58 10.84
CA ARG A 44 -1.71 -7.48 11.80
C ARG A 44 -1.96 -6.79 13.14
N LYS A 45 -0.99 -6.03 13.65
CA LYS A 45 -1.16 -5.20 14.86
C LYS A 45 -2.26 -4.14 14.72
N SER A 46 -2.59 -3.72 13.50
CA SER A 46 -3.69 -2.78 13.22
C SER A 46 -5.07 -3.45 13.11
N GLY A 47 -5.18 -4.76 13.35
CA GLY A 47 -6.44 -5.49 13.30
C GLY A 47 -6.92 -5.82 11.88
N VAL A 48 -6.00 -5.88 10.91
CA VAL A 48 -6.31 -6.27 9.53
C VAL A 48 -5.61 -7.59 9.21
N ASP A 49 -6.40 -8.66 9.12
CA ASP A 49 -5.88 -10.02 8.93
C ASP A 49 -5.36 -10.31 7.51
N SER A 50 -5.97 -9.67 6.51
CA SER A 50 -5.58 -9.80 5.10
C SER A 50 -5.33 -8.44 4.46
N PRO A 51 -4.19 -7.80 4.74
CA PRO A 51 -3.80 -6.56 4.08
C PRO A 51 -3.31 -6.82 2.64
N VAL A 52 -3.57 -5.88 1.73
CA VAL A 52 -2.94 -5.88 0.41
C VAL A 52 -1.56 -5.26 0.55
N ILE A 53 -0.51 -6.01 0.23
CA ILE A 53 0.87 -5.55 0.40
C ILE A 53 1.45 -5.22 -0.96
N THR A 54 2.03 -4.03 -1.08
CA THR A 54 2.66 -3.59 -2.31
C THR A 54 3.91 -2.78 -2.00
N ARG A 55 4.88 -2.83 -2.92
CA ARG A 55 6.07 -1.99 -2.88
C ARG A 55 5.83 -0.77 -3.74
N VAL A 56 5.96 0.41 -3.13
CA VAL A 56 5.80 1.66 -3.88
C VAL A 56 7.03 1.85 -4.77
N PRO A 57 6.85 2.03 -6.09
CA PRO A 57 7.95 2.27 -6.99
C PRO A 57 8.71 3.55 -6.57
N LYS A 58 10.03 3.56 -6.80
CA LYS A 58 10.87 4.72 -6.49
C LYS A 58 10.50 5.92 -7.37
N ASP A 59 10.24 5.63 -8.64
CA ASP A 59 9.89 6.58 -9.67
C ASP A 59 8.51 6.26 -10.19
N TYR A 60 7.61 7.26 -10.22
CA TYR A 60 6.30 7.17 -10.86
C TYR A 60 6.44 7.29 -12.40
N GLY A 61 7.41 6.58 -12.97
CA GLY A 61 7.36 6.24 -14.39
C GLY A 61 6.18 5.28 -14.57
N THR A 62 5.31 5.55 -15.53
CA THR A 62 4.16 4.70 -15.88
C THR A 62 4.55 3.22 -15.83
N TYR A 63 3.92 2.46 -14.93
CA TYR A 63 3.86 1.00 -15.02
C TYR A 63 2.39 0.65 -15.21
N ILE A 64 2.06 0.19 -16.42
CA ILE A 64 0.77 -0.44 -16.72
C ILE A 64 0.87 -1.87 -16.17
N LEU A 65 0.00 -2.19 -15.22
CA LEU A 65 -0.21 -3.56 -14.73
C LEU A 65 -1.15 -4.32 -15.67
#